data_AF-A0A419G0X1-F1
#
_entry.id   AF-A0A419G0X1-F1
#
_cell.length_a   1.000
_cell.length_b   1.000
_cell.length_c   1.000
_cell.angle_alpha   90.00
_cell.angle_beta   90.00
_cell.angle_gamma   90.00
#
_symmetry.space_group_name_H-M   'P 1'
#
loop_
_entity.id
_entity.type
_entity.pdbx_description
1 polymer ?
#
loop_
_entity_poly.entity_id
_entity_poly.type
_entity_poly.pdbx_seq_one_letter_code
_entity_poly.pdbx_strand_id
1 'polypeptide(L)'
;MELDDLVIETALLIIPLAVFFLLVDRKRIKELYPTGLWAASFAMFTDHIGGELVLWQYSTRLLISHIYPPMDIIIMPVQSMLLVQFLPPTGFKRLFLVVALSGINTISEFLLMYYTPIVTYPKWSAVSSFIVYIVFYFLTIRLHQWYTSGKALKKM
;
A
#
# COMPACT_ATOMS: atom_id res chain seq x y z
N MET A 1 11.85 16.32 -16.61
CA MET A 1 10.69 16.19 -15.73
C MET A 1 9.77 17.35 -16.07
N GLU A 2 8.58 17.05 -16.57
CA GLU A 2 7.57 18.08 -16.85
C GLU A 2 6.96 18.56 -15.51
N LEU A 3 6.43 19.78 -15.46
CA LEU A 3 5.86 20.34 -14.24
C LEU A 3 4.75 19.45 -13.66
N ASP A 4 4.01 18.78 -14.54
CA ASP A 4 2.87 17.92 -14.19
C ASP A 4 3.30 16.63 -13.46
N ASP A 5 4.42 16.02 -13.87
CA ASP A 5 4.98 14.82 -13.21
C ASP A 5 5.33 15.11 -11.74
N LEU A 6 5.97 16.25 -11.50
CA LEU A 6 6.38 16.68 -10.16
C LEU A 6 5.17 16.94 -9.25
N VAL A 7 4.10 17.53 -9.80
CA VAL A 7 2.86 17.78 -9.05
C VAL A 7 2.20 16.46 -8.66
N ILE A 8 2.13 15.49 -9.58
CA ILE A 8 1.57 14.16 -9.33
C ILE A 8 2.38 13.44 -8.24
N GLU A 9 3.71 13.38 -8.38
CA GLU A 9 4.59 12.76 -7.37
C GLU A 9 4.40 13.40 -5.99
N THR A 10 4.38 14.72 -5.93
CA THR A 10 4.20 15.47 -4.69
C THR A 10 2.83 15.18 -4.06
N ALA A 11 1.77 15.12 -4.87
CA ALA A 11 0.43 14.78 -4.40
C ALA A 11 0.36 13.35 -3.84
N LEU A 12 1.01 12.38 -4.50
CA LEU A 12 1.10 10.98 -4.03
C LEU A 12 1.87 10.85 -2.70
N LEU A 13 2.75 11.79 -2.38
CA LEU A 13 3.44 11.83 -1.08
C LEU A 13 2.61 12.54 0.00
N ILE A 14 2.08 13.73 -0.29
CA ILE A 14 1.47 14.62 0.70
C ILE A 14 0.06 14.15 1.09
N ILE A 15 -0.77 13.79 0.11
CA ILE A 15 -2.19 13.48 0.37
C ILE A 15 -2.34 12.28 1.32
N PRO A 16 -1.64 11.14 1.12
CA PRO A 16 -1.78 10.01 2.04
C PRO A 16 -1.30 10.34 3.45
N LEU A 17 -0.21 11.11 3.59
CA LEU A 17 0.27 11.56 4.89
C LEU A 17 -0.77 12.47 5.58
N ALA A 18 -1.35 13.42 4.85
CA ALA A 18 -2.41 14.27 5.38
C ALA A 18 -3.61 13.44 5.86
N VAL A 19 -4.09 12.50 5.03
CA VAL A 19 -5.18 11.57 5.39
C VAL A 19 -4.81 10.74 6.62
N PHE A 20 -3.58 10.22 6.70
CA PHE A 20 -3.10 9.48 7.85
C PHE A 20 -3.15 10.31 9.12
N PHE A 21 -2.58 11.51 9.13
CA PHE A 21 -2.55 12.37 10.32
C PHE A 21 -3.92 12.86 10.76
N LEU A 22 -4.89 12.93 9.84
CA LEU A 22 -6.29 13.25 10.14
C LEU A 22 -7.04 12.07 10.78
N LEU A 23 -6.76 10.83 10.34
CA LEU A 23 -7.56 9.65 10.72
C LEU A 23 -6.90 8.75 11.78
N VAL A 24 -5.59 8.84 11.99
CA VAL A 24 -4.88 7.92 12.90
C VAL A 24 -5.25 8.17 14.36
N ASP A 25 -5.56 7.09 15.07
CA ASP A 25 -5.63 7.09 16.53
C ASP A 25 -4.20 7.14 17.09
N ARG A 26 -3.77 8.34 17.47
CA ARG A 26 -2.43 8.62 18.00
C ARG A 26 -2.11 7.78 19.25
N LYS A 27 -3.11 7.30 20.00
CA LYS A 27 -2.89 6.42 21.17
C LYS A 27 -2.47 5.01 20.76
N ARG A 28 -2.86 4.57 19.56
CA ARG A 28 -2.55 3.25 18.99
C ARG A 28 -1.35 3.27 18.05
N ILE A 29 -0.66 4.40 17.85
CA ILE A 29 0.41 4.50 16.86
C ILE A 29 1.53 3.46 17.02
N LYS A 30 1.89 3.13 18.28
CA LYS A 30 2.89 2.08 18.58
C LYS A 30 2.43 0.68 18.17
N GLU A 31 1.13 0.44 18.13
CA GLU A 31 0.52 -0.81 17.65
C GLU A 31 0.44 -0.86 16.13
N LEU A 32 0.28 0.29 15.47
CA LEU A 32 0.17 0.39 14.01
C LEU A 32 1.53 0.39 13.31
N TYR A 33 2.57 0.89 13.97
CA TYR A 33 3.91 1.03 13.38
C TYR A 33 4.48 -0.27 12.79
N PRO A 34 4.39 -1.45 13.44
CA PRO A 34 4.83 -2.70 12.85
C PRO A 34 4.07 -3.08 11.57
N THR A 35 2.78 -2.74 11.48
CA THR A 35 1.98 -2.92 10.24
C THR A 35 2.51 -2.02 9.13
N GLY A 36 2.80 -0.75 9.42
CA GLY A 36 3.37 0.17 8.43
C GLY A 36 4.74 -0.28 7.93
N LEU A 37 5.62 -0.72 8.83
CA LEU A 37 6.93 -1.27 8.47
C LEU A 37 6.83 -2.54 7.62
N TRP A 38 5.95 -3.47 7.99
CA TRP A 38 5.68 -4.66 7.19
C TRP A 38 5.24 -4.29 5.77
N ALA A 39 4.28 -3.38 5.67
CA ALA A 39 3.74 -2.94 4.39
C ALA A 39 4.81 -2.33 3.49
N ALA A 40 5.66 -1.46 4.04
CA ALA A 40 6.79 -0.88 3.30
C ALA A 40 7.75 -1.96 2.82
N SER A 41 8.24 -2.80 3.73
CA SER A 41 9.21 -3.85 3.40
C SER A 41 8.66 -4.83 2.37
N PHE A 42 7.39 -5.23 2.49
CA PHE A 42 6.76 -6.14 1.55
C PHE A 42 6.63 -5.51 0.16
N ALA A 43 6.14 -4.27 0.08
CA ALA A 43 6.00 -3.55 -1.20
C ALA A 43 7.34 -3.40 -1.90
N MET A 44 8.36 -2.92 -1.19
CA MET A 44 9.73 -2.77 -1.72
C MET A 44 10.31 -4.12 -2.18
N PHE A 45 10.07 -5.20 -1.43
CA PHE A 45 10.55 -6.53 -1.79
C PHE A 45 9.86 -7.07 -3.03
N THR A 46 8.53 -6.93 -3.13
CA THR A 46 7.78 -7.36 -4.31
C THR A 46 8.14 -6.54 -5.53
N ASP A 47 8.38 -5.24 -5.38
CA ASP A 47 8.82 -4.36 -6.47
C ASP A 47 10.22 -4.69 -6.94
N HIS A 48 11.13 -5.01 -6.03
CA HIS A 48 12.46 -5.48 -6.41
C HIS A 48 12.38 -6.78 -7.23
N ILE A 49 11.64 -7.78 -6.75
CA ILE A 49 11.44 -9.04 -7.49
C ILE A 49 10.72 -8.78 -8.82
N GLY A 50 9.70 -7.94 -8.82
CA GLY A 50 8.92 -7.60 -10.00
C GLY A 50 9.75 -6.91 -11.08
N GLY A 51 10.63 -6.00 -10.68
CA GLY A 51 11.59 -5.34 -11.55
C GLY A 51 12.60 -6.32 -12.16
N GLU A 52 13.21 -7.19 -11.34
CA GLU A 52 14.16 -8.20 -11.80
C GLU A 52 13.53 -9.21 -12.80
N LEU A 53 12.28 -9.60 -12.55
CA LEU A 53 11.52 -10.49 -13.44
C LEU A 53 10.90 -9.76 -14.64
N VAL A 54 11.07 -8.44 -14.73
CA VAL A 54 10.52 -7.58 -15.78
C VAL A 54 8.99 -7.70 -15.87
N LEU A 55 8.33 -7.81 -14.72
CA LEU A 55 6.88 -7.89 -14.61
C LEU A 55 6.28 -6.50 -14.83
N TRP A 56 6.81 -5.50 -14.14
CA TRP A 56 6.51 -4.07 -14.31
C TRP A 56 7.80 -3.26 -14.33
N GLN A 57 7.71 -2.04 -14.86
CA GLN A 57 8.81 -1.09 -14.92
C GLN A 57 8.33 0.30 -14.51
N TYR A 58 9.15 0.98 -13.72
CA TYR A 58 8.94 2.38 -13.35
C TYR A 58 9.77 3.30 -14.22
N SER A 59 9.23 4.46 -14.57
CA SER A 59 9.94 5.49 -15.33
C SER A 59 11.16 5.98 -14.56
N THR A 60 12.29 6.12 -15.26
CA THR A 60 13.51 6.78 -14.73
C THR A 60 13.36 8.29 -14.56
N ARG A 61 12.22 8.86 -14.98
CA ARG A 61 11.93 10.28 -14.85
C ARG A 61 11.53 10.70 -13.44
N LEU A 62 11.14 9.75 -12.59
CA LEU A 62 10.80 10.06 -11.21
C LEU A 62 12.07 10.43 -10.45
N LEU A 63 12.05 11.53 -9.68
CA LEU A 63 13.19 11.90 -8.83
C LEU A 63 13.56 10.79 -7.82
N ILE A 64 12.58 9.98 -7.45
CA ILE A 64 12.66 8.94 -6.40
C ILE A 64 12.75 7.52 -7.01
N SER A 65 12.63 7.34 -8.35
CA SER A 65 12.69 5.99 -8.96
C SER A 65 14.01 5.26 -8.74
N HIS A 66 15.08 5.97 -8.43
CA HIS A 66 16.38 5.36 -8.15
C HIS A 66 16.49 4.73 -6.77
N ILE A 67 15.55 5.04 -5.85
CA ILE A 67 15.62 4.57 -4.48
C ILE A 67 14.41 3.67 -4.18
N TYR A 68 13.16 4.15 -4.17
CA TYR A 68 11.92 3.33 -4.08
C TYR A 68 10.69 4.17 -4.50
N PRO A 69 9.66 3.60 -5.16
CA PRO A 69 8.44 4.35 -5.49
C PRO A 69 7.78 4.96 -4.25
N PRO A 70 7.27 6.21 -4.30
CA PRO A 70 6.43 6.82 -3.25
C PRO A 70 5.32 5.90 -2.72
N MET A 71 4.80 5.04 -3.60
CA MET A 71 3.79 4.03 -3.28
C MET A 71 4.24 3.12 -2.13
N ASP A 72 5.47 2.62 -2.19
CA ASP A 72 5.99 1.62 -1.28
C ASP A 72 6.23 2.17 0.12
N ILE A 73 6.73 3.40 0.22
CA ILE A 73 7.18 3.98 1.48
C ILE A 73 6.12 4.83 2.19
N ILE A 74 5.11 5.30 1.46
CA ILE A 74 4.05 6.15 2.02
C ILE A 74 2.68 5.52 1.88
N ILE A 75 2.23 5.25 0.65
CA ILE A 75 0.84 4.85 0.40
C ILE A 75 0.55 3.49 1.02
N MET A 76 1.37 2.48 0.72
CA MET A 76 1.18 1.12 1.21
C MET A 76 1.22 1.06 2.75
N PRO A 77 2.17 1.71 3.45
CA PRO A 77 2.17 1.80 4.91
C PRO A 77 0.95 2.50 5.50
N VAL A 78 0.60 3.68 4.98
CA VAL A 78 -0.54 4.45 5.46
C VAL A 78 -1.84 3.67 5.31
N GLN A 79 -2.11 3.14 4.11
CA GLN A 79 -3.30 2.35 3.83
C GLN A 79 -3.37 1.13 4.76
N SER A 80 -2.26 0.43 4.96
CA SER A 80 -2.20 -0.77 5.80
C SER A 80 -2.45 -0.46 7.27
N MET A 81 -1.88 0.62 7.79
CA MET A 81 -2.13 1.08 9.16
C MET A 81 -3.59 1.49 9.37
N LEU A 82 -4.19 2.22 8.42
CA LEU A 82 -5.60 2.62 8.51
C LEU A 82 -6.54 1.41 8.35
N LEU A 83 -6.22 0.47 7.46
CA LEU A 83 -6.96 -0.78 7.27
C LEU A 83 -7.07 -1.55 8.59
N VAL A 84 -5.96 -1.78 9.28
CA VAL A 84 -5.98 -2.55 10.53
C VAL A 84 -6.59 -1.77 11.69
N GLN A 85 -6.43 -0.44 11.70
CA GLN A 85 -7.07 0.44 12.69
C GLN A 85 -8.59 0.36 12.62
N PHE A 86 -9.15 0.41 11.41
CA PHE A 86 -10.59 0.39 11.15
C PHE A 86 -11.13 -1.00 10.76
N LEU A 87 -10.36 -2.06 11.04
CA LEU A 87 -10.69 -3.41 10.64
C LEU A 87 -12.03 -3.85 11.25
N PRO A 88 -13.03 -4.23 10.44
CA PRO A 88 -14.31 -4.68 10.97
C PRO A 88 -14.18 -5.98 11.78
N PRO A 89 -15.01 -6.17 12.83
CA PRO A 89 -15.01 -7.39 13.63
C PRO A 89 -15.58 -8.59 12.86
N THR A 90 -16.52 -8.36 11.93
CA THR A 90 -17.16 -9.43 11.17
C THR A 90 -16.40 -9.80 9.89
N GLY A 91 -16.37 -11.10 9.58
CA GLY A 91 -15.62 -11.64 8.44
C GLY A 91 -16.07 -11.07 7.08
N PHE A 92 -17.38 -10.90 6.88
CA PHE A 92 -17.90 -10.37 5.62
C PHE A 92 -17.51 -8.91 5.36
N LYS A 93 -17.68 -8.02 6.35
CA LYS A 93 -17.29 -6.60 6.22
C LYS A 93 -15.79 -6.46 6.03
N ARG A 94 -15.00 -7.32 6.69
CA ARG A 94 -13.55 -7.40 6.50
C ARG A 94 -13.19 -7.80 5.07
N LEU A 95 -13.80 -8.85 4.54
CA LEU A 95 -13.57 -9.30 3.17
C LEU A 95 -13.93 -8.21 2.16
N PHE A 96 -15.10 -7.58 2.34
CA PHE A 96 -15.52 -6.47 1.50
C PHE A 96 -14.51 -5.32 1.51
N LEU A 97 -14.02 -4.91 2.69
CA LEU A 97 -13.04 -3.84 2.81
C LEU A 97 -11.71 -4.18 2.10
N VAL A 98 -11.22 -5.41 2.25
CA VAL A 98 -10.01 -5.89 1.56
C VAL A 98 -10.20 -5.87 0.04
N VAL A 99 -11.32 -6.40 -0.44
CA VAL A 99 -11.64 -6.42 -1.88
C VAL A 99 -11.79 -5.00 -2.43
N ALA A 100 -12.47 -4.11 -1.71
CA ALA A 100 -12.67 -2.72 -2.12
C ALA A 100 -11.34 -1.95 -2.19
N LEU A 101 -10.49 -2.04 -1.16
CA LEU A 101 -9.16 -1.42 -1.17
C LEU A 101 -8.27 -1.98 -2.28
N SER A 102 -8.29 -3.30 -2.49
CA SER A 102 -7.54 -3.93 -3.58
C SER A 102 -8.03 -3.41 -4.94
N GLY A 103 -9.34 -3.27 -5.12
CA GLY A 103 -9.93 -2.70 -6.34
C GLY A 103 -9.53 -1.25 -6.56
N ILE A 104 -9.56 -0.42 -5.51
CA ILE A 104 -9.12 0.98 -5.58
C ILE A 104 -7.66 1.08 -6.01
N ASN A 105 -6.77 0.27 -5.42
CA ASN A 105 -5.35 0.28 -5.78
C ASN A 105 -5.13 -0.18 -7.22
N THR A 106 -5.75 -1.28 -7.64
CA THR A 106 -5.65 -1.77 -9.02
C THR A 106 -6.16 -0.74 -10.03
N ILE A 107 -7.30 -0.11 -9.76
CA ILE A 107 -7.84 0.93 -10.64
C ILE A 107 -6.89 2.13 -10.68
N SER A 108 -6.37 2.57 -9.53
CA SER A 108 -5.44 3.70 -9.46
C SER A 108 -4.16 3.42 -10.26
N GLU A 109 -3.61 2.21 -10.11
CA GLU A 109 -2.42 1.78 -10.84
C GLU A 109 -2.66 1.67 -12.35
N PHE A 110 -3.82 1.15 -12.75
CA PHE A 110 -4.22 1.11 -14.16
C PHE A 110 -4.40 2.51 -14.74
N LEU A 111 -4.99 3.45 -14.00
CA LEU A 111 -5.13 4.84 -14.42
C LEU A 111 -3.75 5.51 -14.54
N LEU A 112 -2.84 5.28 -13.59
CA LEU A 112 -1.47 5.77 -13.68
C LEU A 112 -0.77 5.23 -14.92
N MET A 113 -0.87 3.92 -15.19
CA MET A 113 -0.29 3.31 -16.40
C MET A 113 -0.87 3.88 -17.70
N TYR A 114 -2.18 4.17 -17.72
CA TYR A 114 -2.85 4.64 -18.95
C TYR A 114 -2.57 6.12 -19.24
N TYR A 115 -2.56 6.97 -18.21
CA TYR A 115 -2.44 8.42 -18.37
C TYR A 115 -1.02 8.95 -18.18
N THR A 116 -0.11 8.15 -17.63
CA THR A 116 1.26 8.58 -17.34
C THR A 116 2.26 7.52 -17.74
N PRO A 117 3.51 7.89 -18.08
CA PRO A 117 4.57 6.92 -18.33
C PRO A 117 5.18 6.36 -17.02
N ILE A 118 4.61 6.67 -15.85
CA ILE A 118 5.22 6.40 -14.53
C ILE A 118 5.40 4.91 -14.28
N VAL A 119 4.43 4.09 -14.68
CA VAL A 119 4.44 2.63 -14.51
C VAL A 119 4.00 1.98 -15.81
N THR A 120 4.65 0.88 -16.19
CA THR A 120 4.28 0.07 -17.35
C THR A 120 4.36 -1.42 -17.01
N TYR A 121 3.55 -2.24 -17.68
CA TYR A 121 3.47 -3.70 -17.44
C TYR A 121 3.94 -4.50 -18.66
N PRO A 122 5.24 -4.86 -18.76
CA PRO A 122 5.72 -5.72 -19.84
C PRO A 122 5.18 -7.16 -19.75
N LYS A 123 5.11 -7.74 -18.55
CA LYS A 123 4.70 -9.14 -18.31
C LYS A 123 3.70 -9.28 -17.15
N TRP A 124 3.02 -8.18 -16.82
CA TRP A 124 2.08 -8.13 -15.71
C TRP A 124 0.69 -7.68 -16.18
N SER A 125 -0.30 -7.81 -15.32
CA SER A 125 -1.67 -7.45 -15.64
C SER A 125 -2.37 -6.82 -14.44
N ALA A 126 -3.37 -5.98 -14.69
CA ALA A 126 -4.19 -5.38 -13.63
C ALA A 126 -4.87 -6.46 -12.75
N VAL A 127 -5.28 -7.59 -13.34
CA VAL A 127 -5.85 -8.72 -12.60
C VAL A 127 -4.83 -9.33 -11.65
N SER A 128 -3.57 -9.48 -12.10
CA SER A 128 -2.48 -9.94 -11.26
C SER A 128 -2.26 -9.00 -10.06
N SER A 129 -2.24 -7.68 -10.30
CA SER A 129 -2.12 -6.67 -9.23
C SER A 129 -3.27 -6.77 -8.23
N PHE A 130 -4.51 -6.91 -8.70
CA PHE A 130 -5.68 -7.09 -7.83
C PHE A 130 -5.54 -8.29 -6.90
N ILE A 131 -5.11 -9.43 -7.43
CA ILE A 131 -4.87 -10.65 -6.65
C ILE A 131 -3.75 -10.42 -5.63
N VAL A 132 -2.64 -9.79 -6.04
CA VAL A 132 -1.52 -9.47 -5.15
C VAL A 132 -1.96 -8.54 -4.02
N TYR A 133 -2.75 -7.50 -4.29
CA TYR A 133 -3.28 -6.61 -3.24
C TYR A 133 -4.18 -7.35 -2.24
N ILE A 134 -5.04 -8.27 -2.72
CA ILE A 134 -5.87 -9.09 -1.81
C ILE A 134 -4.98 -9.92 -0.88
N VAL A 135 -3.99 -10.62 -1.44
CA VAL A 135 -3.05 -11.45 -0.68
C VAL A 135 -2.27 -10.58 0.32
N PHE A 136 -1.73 -9.45 -0.14
CA PHE A 136 -1.00 -8.50 0.67
C PHE A 136 -1.81 -8.02 1.87
N TYR A 137 -3.04 -7.54 1.67
CA TYR A 137 -3.87 -7.04 2.75
C TYR A 137 -4.30 -8.15 3.71
N PHE A 138 -4.56 -9.35 3.20
CA PHE A 138 -4.84 -10.49 4.05
C PHE A 138 -3.65 -10.84 4.96
N LEU A 139 -2.43 -10.92 4.39
CA LEU A 139 -1.21 -11.16 5.16
C LEU A 139 -0.97 -10.06 6.20
N THR A 140 -1.19 -8.81 5.80
CA THR A 140 -1.07 -7.64 6.68
C THR A 140 -2.01 -7.74 7.89
N ILE A 141 -3.28 -8.12 7.66
CA ILE A 141 -4.25 -8.33 8.75
C ILE A 141 -3.81 -9.49 9.65
N ARG A 142 -3.34 -10.61 9.07
CA ARG A 142 -2.88 -11.78 9.84
C ARG A 142 -1.67 -11.46 10.70
N LEU A 143 -0.69 -10.73 10.15
CA LEU A 143 0.47 -10.26 10.88
C LEU A 143 0.04 -9.34 12.04
N HIS A 144 -0.83 -8.37 11.76
CA HIS A 144 -1.37 -7.47 12.78
C HIS A 144 -2.03 -8.24 13.93
N GLN A 145 -2.90 -9.19 13.61
CA GLN A 145 -3.54 -10.04 14.61
C GLN A 145 -2.51 -10.84 15.41
N TRP A 146 -1.50 -11.43 14.77
CA TRP A 146 -0.49 -12.23 15.43
C TRP A 146 0.25 -11.45 16.53
N TYR A 147 0.79 -10.27 16.23
CA TYR A 147 1.56 -9.50 17.23
C TYR A 147 0.67 -8.74 18.23
N THR A 148 -0.63 -8.57 17.96
CA THR A 148 -1.59 -7.93 18.88
C THR A 148 -2.36 -8.93 19.75
N SER A 149 -2.45 -10.20 19.37
CA SER A 149 -3.17 -11.26 20.10
C SER A 149 -2.72 -11.38 21.57
N GLY A 150 -1.43 -11.15 21.85
CA GLY A 150 -0.89 -11.14 23.21
C GLY A 150 -1.30 -9.93 24.07
N LYS A 151 -1.82 -8.85 23.48
CA LYS A 151 -2.32 -7.66 24.21
C LYS A 151 -3.81 -7.76 24.54
N ALA A 152 -4.59 -8.54 23.78
CA ALA A 152 -6.01 -8.81 24.07
C ALA A 152 -6.17 -9.70 25.33
N LEU A 153 -5.26 -10.66 25.53
CA LEU A 153 -5.26 -11.56 26.70
C LEU A 153 -4.90 -10.89 28.04
N LYS A 154 -4.47 -9.61 28.05
CA LYS A 154 -4.16 -8.85 29.29
C LYS A 154 -5.30 -7.93 29.74
N LYS A 155 -6.43 -7.92 29.01
CA LYS A 155 -7.60 -7.07 29.32
C LYS A 155 -8.89 -7.88 29.60
N MET A 156 -8.77 -9.20 29.70
CA MET A 156 -9.80 -10.09 30.26
C MET A 156 -9.31 -10.63 31.59
#